data_AF-A0A1T5DTW9-F1
#
_entry.id   AF-A0A1T5DTW9-F1
#
_cell.length_a   1.000
_cell.length_b   1.000
_cell.length_c   1.000
_cell.angle_alpha   90.00
_cell.angle_beta   90.00
_cell.angle_gamma   90.00
#
_symmetry.space_group_name_H-M   'P 1'
#
loop_
_entity.id
_entity.type
_entity.pdbx_description
1 polymer ?
#
loop_
_entity_poly.entity_id
_entity_poly.type
_entity_poly.pdbx_seq_one_letter_code
_entity_poly.pdbx_strand_id
1 'polypeptide(L)'
;MSKIFFLRIIYRNAVSLHKITSIVESVKGAKIKHLNFISKGREFVGVIAFEASQLIDFEQIYNMIRGNTDISEVEQITDASFC
;
A
#
# COMPACT_ATOMS: atom_id res chain seq x y z
N MET A 1 6.48 16.40 -11.62
CA MET A 1 7.37 15.25 -11.32
C MET A 1 6.60 14.33 -10.41
N SER A 2 6.31 13.13 -10.88
CA SER A 2 5.73 12.07 -10.07
C SER A 2 6.79 11.48 -9.14
N LYS A 3 6.38 11.10 -7.92
CA LYS A 3 7.24 10.46 -6.93
C LYS A 3 6.75 9.05 -6.67
N ILE A 4 7.67 8.14 -6.38
CA ILE A 4 7.35 6.79 -5.95
C ILE A 4 7.24 6.80 -4.43
N PHE A 5 6.13 6.30 -3.92
CA PHE A 5 5.86 6.13 -2.50
C PHE A 5 5.79 4.65 -2.18
N PHE A 6 6.30 4.27 -1.02
CA PHE A 6 6.27 2.91 -0.51
C PHE A 6 5.43 2.86 0.75
N LEU A 7 4.46 1.94 0.78
CA LEU A 7 3.66 1.66 1.95
C LEU A 7 3.86 0.21 2.37
N ARG A 8 4.17 0.01 3.65
CA ARG A 8 4.09 -1.28 4.33
C ARG A 8 2.71 -1.42 4.96
N ILE A 9 2.07 -2.55 4.70
CA ILE A 9 0.70 -2.86 5.12
C ILE A 9 0.74 -4.17 5.89
N ILE A 10 0.24 -4.18 7.12
CA ILE A 10 0.10 -5.40 7.93
C ILE A 10 -1.38 -5.79 7.98
N TYR A 11 -1.71 -7.02 7.61
CA TYR A 11 -3.09 -7.53 7.61
C TYR A 11 -3.39 -8.31 8.89
N ARG A 12 -4.64 -8.22 9.34
CA ARG A 12 -5.12 -8.92 10.54
C ARG A 12 -5.38 -10.40 10.32
N ASN A 13 -5.99 -10.75 9.18
CA ASN A 13 -6.50 -12.10 8.93
C ASN A 13 -6.02 -12.66 7.60
N ALA A 14 -6.37 -12.01 6.50
CA ALA A 14 -6.06 -12.47 5.15
C ALA A 14 -5.71 -11.29 4.25
N VAL A 15 -4.77 -11.52 3.32
CA VAL A 15 -4.42 -10.54 2.30
C VAL A 15 -5.50 -10.50 1.24
N SER A 16 -6.00 -9.31 0.93
CA SER A 16 -6.81 -9.08 -0.25
C SER A 16 -6.05 -8.16 -1.21
N LEU A 17 -5.27 -8.79 -2.11
CA LEU A 17 -4.52 -8.09 -3.16
C LEU A 17 -5.44 -7.17 -3.96
N HIS A 18 -6.57 -7.73 -4.41
CA HIS A 18 -7.55 -7.03 -5.21
C HIS A 18 -8.07 -5.76 -4.53
N LYS A 19 -8.38 -5.79 -3.23
CA LYS A 19 -8.84 -4.60 -2.50
C LYS A 19 -7.78 -3.50 -2.50
N ILE A 20 -6.52 -3.84 -2.21
CA ILE A 20 -5.45 -2.82 -2.19
C ILE A 20 -5.15 -2.28 -3.57
N THR A 21 -5.08 -3.14 -4.58
CA THR A 21 -4.82 -2.69 -5.95
C THR A 21 -5.95 -1.77 -6.42
N SER A 22 -7.21 -2.11 -6.15
CA SER A 22 -8.35 -1.26 -6.49
C SER A 22 -8.37 0.07 -5.74
N ILE A 23 -7.93 0.14 -4.48
CA ILE A 23 -7.80 1.42 -3.76
C ILE A 23 -6.81 2.32 -4.47
N VAL A 24 -5.62 1.81 -4.81
CA VAL A 24 -4.60 2.63 -5.48
C VAL A 24 -5.06 3.04 -6.89
N GLU A 25 -5.66 2.12 -7.64
CA GLU A 25 -6.15 2.40 -9.00
C GLU A 25 -7.37 3.35 -9.03
N SER A 26 -8.11 3.46 -7.93
CA SER A 26 -9.24 4.40 -7.82
C SER A 26 -8.80 5.87 -7.77
N VAL A 27 -7.54 6.15 -7.42
CA VAL A 27 -6.99 7.50 -7.37
C VAL A 27 -6.39 7.86 -8.73
N LYS A 28 -6.99 8.86 -9.38
CA LYS A 28 -6.62 9.28 -10.72
C LYS A 28 -5.19 9.80 -10.75
N GLY A 29 -4.33 9.12 -11.50
CA GLY A 29 -2.91 9.49 -11.63
C GLY A 29 -1.98 8.71 -10.69
N ALA A 30 -2.52 7.81 -9.87
CA ALA A 30 -1.73 6.83 -9.15
C ALA A 30 -1.48 5.58 -10.02
N LYS A 31 -0.26 5.05 -10.01
CA LYS A 31 0.10 3.82 -10.71
C LYS A 31 0.92 2.90 -9.84
N ILE A 32 0.46 1.67 -9.66
CA ILE A 32 1.22 0.63 -8.95
C ILE A 32 2.48 0.30 -9.76
N LYS A 33 3.64 0.30 -9.10
CA LYS A 33 4.94 -0.04 -9.68
C LYS A 33 5.47 -1.36 -9.15
N HIS A 34 5.26 -1.59 -7.87
CA HIS A 34 5.72 -2.80 -7.21
C HIS A 34 4.70 -3.24 -6.18
N LEU A 35 4.58 -4.55 -6.02
CA LEU A 35 3.68 -5.15 -5.08
C LEU A 35 4.30 -6.46 -4.61
N ASN A 36 4.66 -6.51 -3.33
CA ASN A 36 5.20 -7.71 -2.71
C ASN A 36 4.39 -8.06 -1.47
N PHE A 37 4.17 -9.35 -1.25
CA PHE A 37 3.47 -9.86 -0.08
C PHE A 37 4.20 -11.06 0.46
N ILE A 38 4.50 -11.00 1.75
CA ILE A 38 5.15 -12.06 2.48
C ILE A 38 4.25 -12.48 3.65
N SER A 39 4.15 -13.78 3.86
CA SER A 39 3.54 -14.32 5.08
C SER A 39 4.65 -14.43 6.13
N LYS A 40 4.54 -13.67 7.23
CA LYS A 40 5.51 -13.70 8.33
C LYS A 40 4.81 -14.27 9.57
N GLY A 41 4.82 -15.61 9.69
CA GLY A 41 4.13 -16.31 10.76
C GLY A 41 2.61 -16.24 10.58
N ARG A 42 1.90 -15.61 11.52
CA ARG A 42 0.44 -15.41 11.49
C ARG A 42 0.01 -14.09 10.84
N GLU A 43 0.97 -13.20 10.59
CA GLU A 43 0.71 -11.90 10.00
C GLU A 43 1.11 -11.92 8.53
N PHE A 44 0.34 -11.22 7.71
CA PHE A 44 0.72 -10.96 6.33
C PHE A 44 1.22 -9.54 6.21
N VAL A 45 2.40 -9.38 5.62
CA VAL A 45 3.04 -8.09 5.40
C VAL A 45 3.11 -7.85 3.90
N GLY A 46 2.47 -6.78 3.45
CA GLY A 46 2.54 -6.31 2.07
C GLY A 46 3.37 -5.05 1.97
N VAL A 47 4.21 -4.94 0.94
CA VAL A 47 4.84 -3.69 0.52
C VAL A 47 4.29 -3.33 -0.85
N ILE A 48 3.62 -2.18 -0.93
CA ILE A 48 3.17 -1.61 -2.20
C ILE A 48 3.97 -0.37 -2.52
N ALA A 49 4.51 -0.31 -3.74
CA ALA A 49 5.10 0.89 -4.30
C ALA A 49 4.18 1.43 -5.39
N PHE A 50 3.85 2.71 -5.31
CA PHE A 50 3.05 3.38 -6.33
C PHE A 50 3.61 4.76 -6.63
N GLU A 51 3.45 5.13 -7.89
CA GLU A 51 3.75 6.45 -8.39
C GLU A 51 2.54 7.35 -8.17
N ALA A 52 2.73 8.50 -7.55
CA ALA A 52 1.70 9.53 -7.38
C ALA A 52 2.22 10.89 -7.85
N SER A 53 1.33 11.71 -8.41
CA SER A 53 1.68 13.01 -8.98
C SER A 53 1.72 14.11 -7.93
N GLN A 54 0.90 14.00 -6.89
CA GLN A 54 0.78 14.97 -5.81
C GLN A 54 0.82 14.28 -4.44
N LEU A 55 1.22 15.02 -3.41
CA LEU A 55 1.25 14.51 -2.03
C LEU A 55 -0.17 14.25 -1.48
N ILE A 56 -1.17 15.00 -1.98
CA ILE A 56 -2.58 14.78 -1.65
C ILE A 56 -3.08 13.41 -2.13
N ASP A 57 -2.61 12.94 -3.29
CA ASP A 57 -2.96 11.62 -3.83
C ASP A 57 -2.41 10.52 -2.91
N PHE A 58 -1.19 10.72 -2.38
CA PHE A 58 -0.58 9.82 -1.41
C PHE A 58 -1.38 9.76 -0.11
N GLU A 59 -1.75 10.91 0.46
CA GLU A 59 -2.53 10.96 1.71
C GLU A 59 -3.91 10.32 1.53
N GLN A 60 -4.55 10.54 0.37
CA GLN A 60 -5.82 9.91 0.05
C GLN A 60 -5.70 8.38 0.02
N ILE A 61 -4.69 7.84 -0.69
CA ILE A 61 -4.42 6.40 -0.74
C ILE A 61 -4.12 5.86 0.67
N TYR A 62 -3.26 6.54 1.42
CA TYR A 62 -2.89 6.14 2.77
C TYR A 62 -4.12 6.03 3.69
N ASN A 63 -5.00 7.03 3.66
CA ASN A 63 -6.21 7.05 4.48
C ASN A 63 -7.23 5.98 4.03
N MET A 64 -7.39 5.75 2.73
CA MET A 64 -8.26 4.69 2.22
C MET A 64 -7.78 3.29 2.61
N ILE A 65 -6.46 3.05 2.55
CA ILE A 65 -5.86 1.79 3.00
C ILE A 65 -6.07 1.66 4.51
N ARG A 66 -5.70 2.67 5.30
CA ARG A 66 -5.84 2.65 6.76
C ARG A 66 -7.29 2.46 7.23
N GLY A 67 -8.27 2.96 6.48
CA GLY A 67 -9.69 2.79 6.76
C GLY A 67 -10.22 1.37 6.52
N ASN A 68 -9.43 0.48 5.90
CA ASN A 68 -9.84 -0.90 5.66
C ASN A 68 -9.73 -1.74 6.94
N THR A 69 -10.85 -2.36 7.33
CA THR A 69 -10.96 -3.18 8.55
C THR A 69 -10.07 -4.41 8.57
N ASP A 70 -9.65 -4.88 7.39
CA ASP A 70 -8.77 -6.04 7.23
C ASP A 70 -7.30 -5.71 7.56
N ILE A 71 -6.98 -4.41 7.67
CA ILE A 71 -5.65 -3.90 7.88
C ILE A 71 -5.44 -3.58 9.37
N SER A 72 -4.33 -4.08 9.89
CA SER A 72 -3.87 -3.82 11.25
C SER A 72 -3.13 -2.49 11.32
N GLU A 73 -2.17 -2.32 10.40
CA GLU A 73 -1.25 -1.20 10.42
C GLU A 73 -0.82 -0.81 9.01
N VAL A 74 -0.57 0.49 8.79
CA VAL A 74 -0.05 1.05 7.55
C VAL A 74 1.05 2.05 7.89
N GLU A 75 2.22 1.85 7.32
CA GLU A 75 3.40 2.67 7.54
C GLU A 75 3.99 3.11 6.19
N GLN A 76 4.39 4.38 6.09
CA GLN A 76 5.20 4.82 4.97
C GLN A 76 6.66 4.44 5.22
N ILE A 77 7.25 3.72 4.28
CA ILE A 77 8.68 3.36 4.32
C ILE A 77 9.45 4.14 3.26
N THR A 78 10.74 4.35 3.49
CA THR A 78 11.61 5.11 2.58
C THR A 78 12.25 4.26 1.50
N ASP A 79 12.22 2.93 1.65
CA ASP A 79 12.84 2.00 0.71
C ASP A 79 12.12 0.65 0.71
N ALA A 80 12.22 -0.10 -0.39
CA ALA A 80 11.60 -1.42 -0.55
C ALA A 80 12.35 -2.54 0.18
N SER A 81 13.03 -2.25 1.31
CA SER A 81 14.03 -3.12 1.97
C SER A 81 13.48 -4.43 2.58
N PHE A 82 12.31 -4.89 2.12
CA PHE A 82 11.74 -6.22 2.37
C PHE A 82 11.71 -7.10 1.10
N CYS A 83 12.43 -6.73 0.04
CA CYS A 83 12.72 -7.63 -1.10
C CYS A 83 13.82 -8.65 -0.75
#